data_AF-A0A9P5EBZ9-F1
#
_entry.id   AF-A0A9P5EBZ9-F1
#
_cell.length_a   1.000
_cell.length_b   1.000
_cell.length_c   1.000
_cell.angle_alpha   90.00
_cell.angle_beta   90.00
_cell.angle_gamma   90.00
#
_symmetry.space_group_name_H-M   'P 1'
#
loop_
_entity.id
_entity.type
_entity.pdbx_description
1 polymer ?
#
loop_
_entity_poly.entity_id
_entity_poly.type
_entity_poly.pdbx_seq_one_letter_code
_entity_poly.pdbx_strand_id
1 'polypeptide(L)'
;MKDLKTKEHVYIKPECELCDQTIHTDEWTVALLGHDDGLGPSYLTNQFRFPESQDVVGMTDELTLCQRLQCKICETAHPSVTIHANCYRVFQQSYRREDAMDAIWVASAWKSPWRHRPAQRKPRLDLTDMTLVSIGGPVAEAIGIPGLALLPSEVLQMVRFYSLRSGSSESLKT
;
A
#
# COMPACT_ATOMS: atom_id res chain seq x y z
N MET A 1 -9.20 -19.63 -31.43
CA MET A 1 -9.24 -19.91 -29.98
C MET A 1 -9.23 -18.56 -29.28
N LYS A 2 -10.27 -18.24 -28.51
CA LYS A 2 -10.29 -16.99 -27.73
C LYS A 2 -9.41 -17.21 -26.51
N ASP A 3 -8.31 -16.47 -26.41
CA ASP A 3 -7.49 -16.42 -25.20
C ASP A 3 -8.39 -16.06 -24.02
N LEU A 4 -8.44 -16.96 -23.03
CA LEU A 4 -9.00 -16.70 -21.72
C LEU A 4 -8.12 -15.64 -21.07
N LYS A 5 -8.44 -14.37 -21.33
CA LYS A 5 -7.84 -13.21 -20.66
C LYS A 5 -8.02 -13.44 -19.15
N THR A 6 -6.94 -13.83 -18.47
CA THR A 6 -6.94 -14.06 -17.03
C THR A 6 -7.41 -12.77 -16.36
N LYS A 7 -8.57 -12.83 -15.71
CA LYS A 7 -9.16 -11.70 -14.97
C LYS A 7 -8.12 -11.16 -14.01
N GLU A 8 -7.84 -9.87 -14.12
CA GLU A 8 -6.79 -9.24 -13.34
C GLU A 8 -7.26 -9.08 -11.88
N HIS A 9 -6.41 -9.51 -10.95
CA HIS A 9 -6.75 -9.65 -9.54
C HIS A 9 -6.25 -8.42 -8.78
N VAL A 10 -7.11 -7.74 -8.03
CA VAL A 10 -6.80 -6.46 -7.38
C VAL A 10 -7.00 -6.60 -5.89
N TYR A 11 -5.95 -6.31 -5.12
CA TYR A 11 -6.04 -6.28 -3.68
C TYR A 11 -6.66 -4.97 -3.21
N ILE A 12 -7.73 -5.04 -2.42
CA ILE A 12 -8.36 -3.86 -1.81
C ILE A 12 -8.20 -3.91 -0.30
N LYS A 13 -7.79 -2.77 0.27
CA LYS A 13 -7.58 -2.60 1.71
C LYS A 13 -8.84 -2.03 2.36
N PRO A 14 -9.20 -2.44 3.59
CA PRO A 14 -10.30 -1.84 4.35
C PRO A 14 -9.93 -0.49 4.99
N GLU A 15 -8.91 0.20 4.45
CA GLU A 15 -8.45 1.51 4.91
C GLU A 15 -8.28 2.39 3.68
N CYS A 16 -8.86 3.59 3.72
CA CYS A 16 -8.72 4.56 2.66
C CYS A 16 -7.32 5.16 2.68
N GLU A 17 -6.58 5.00 1.59
CA GLU A 17 -5.20 5.47 1.51
C GLU A 17 -5.06 6.98 1.28
N LEU A 18 -6.17 7.73 1.22
CA LEU A 18 -6.14 9.20 1.27
C LEU A 18 -6.36 9.73 2.70
N CYS A 19 -7.46 9.34 3.36
CA CYS A 19 -7.83 9.88 4.67
C CYS A 19 -7.41 9.02 5.87
N ASP A 20 -6.84 7.84 5.62
CA ASP A 20 -6.41 6.85 6.60
C ASP A 20 -7.53 6.36 7.54
N GLN A 21 -8.80 6.51 7.13
CA GLN A 21 -9.97 5.98 7.83
C GLN A 21 -10.38 4.62 7.28
N THR A 22 -11.04 3.82 8.12
CA THR A 22 -11.61 2.53 7.71
C THR A 22 -12.65 2.72 6.61
N ILE A 23 -12.64 1.83 5.62
CA ILE A 23 -13.70 1.71 4.62
C ILE A 23 -14.66 0.63 5.12
N HIS A 24 -15.90 1.02 5.39
CA HIS A 24 -16.94 0.10 5.84
C HIS A 24 -17.61 -0.60 4.65
N THR A 25 -18.23 -1.74 4.94
CA THR A 25 -19.07 -2.47 3.99
C THR A 25 -20.08 -1.54 3.30
N ASP A 26 -20.29 -1.76 2.01
CA ASP A 26 -21.20 -0.98 1.17
C ASP A 26 -20.81 0.51 1.03
N GLU A 27 -19.66 0.97 1.52
CA GLU A 27 -19.20 2.32 1.20
C GLU A 27 -18.72 2.41 -0.26
N TRP A 28 -19.08 3.51 -0.92
CA TRP A 28 -18.63 3.79 -2.28
C TRP A 28 -17.12 4.01 -2.32
N THR A 29 -16.45 3.22 -3.15
CA THR A 29 -15.00 3.08 -3.18
C THR A 29 -14.51 3.07 -4.62
N VAL A 30 -13.30 3.57 -4.82
CA VAL A 30 -12.52 3.40 -6.05
C VAL A 30 -11.18 2.75 -5.70
N ALA A 31 -10.62 2.01 -6.65
CA ALA A 31 -9.26 1.51 -6.56
C ALA A 31 -8.42 2.12 -7.67
N LEU A 32 -7.21 2.53 -7.33
CA LEU A 32 -6.23 3.03 -8.29
C LEU A 32 -5.10 2.00 -8.33
N LEU A 33 -4.87 1.44 -9.51
CA LEU A 33 -3.81 0.48 -9.80
C LEU A 33 -2.59 1.22 -10.28
N GLY A 34 -1.41 0.72 -9.93
CA GLY A 34 -0.14 1.23 -10.40
C GLY A 34 0.46 0.35 -11.49
N HIS A 35 1.45 0.92 -12.17
CA HIS A 35 2.33 0.17 -13.04
C HIS A 35 3.13 -0.88 -12.27
N ASP A 36 3.67 -1.87 -12.99
CA ASP A 36 4.53 -2.91 -12.43
C ASP A 36 5.75 -2.34 -11.67
N ASP A 37 6.31 -1.23 -12.15
CA ASP A 37 7.42 -0.51 -11.51
C ASP A 37 7.00 0.25 -10.24
N GLY A 38 5.70 0.55 -10.08
CA GLY A 38 5.13 1.26 -8.94
C GLY A 38 5.37 2.77 -8.96
N LEU A 39 5.91 3.30 -10.04
CA LEU A 39 6.29 4.70 -10.14
C LEU A 39 5.10 5.61 -10.39
N GLY A 40 4.00 5.07 -10.91
CA GLY A 40 2.80 5.84 -11.18
C GLY A 40 1.54 5.01 -11.33
N PRO A 41 0.37 5.68 -11.34
CA PRO A 41 -0.92 5.06 -11.58
C PRO A 41 -1.02 4.59 -13.03
N SER A 42 -1.62 3.43 -13.25
CA SER A 42 -1.93 2.88 -14.57
C SER A 42 -3.42 2.90 -14.87
N TYR A 43 -4.26 2.64 -13.87
CA TYR A 43 -5.70 2.47 -14.07
C TYR A 43 -6.51 2.86 -12.84
N LEU A 44 -7.63 3.54 -13.05
CA LEU A 44 -8.62 3.83 -12.02
C LEU A 44 -9.88 3.02 -12.31
N THR A 45 -10.37 2.27 -11.32
CA THR A 45 -11.62 1.51 -11.45
C THR A 45 -12.83 2.44 -11.49
N ASN A 46 -13.94 1.95 -12.01
CA ASN A 46 -15.24 2.51 -11.71
C ASN A 46 -15.53 2.42 -10.20
N GLN A 47 -16.49 3.23 -9.74
CA GLN A 47 -16.94 3.18 -8.37
C GLN A 47 -17.64 1.85 -8.08
N PHE A 48 -17.27 1.22 -6.98
CA PHE A 48 -17.87 -0.02 -6.50
C PHE A 48 -18.25 0.10 -5.02
N ARG A 49 -19.14 -0.78 -4.57
CA ARG A 49 -19.51 -0.92 -3.16
C ARG A 49 -18.49 -1.82 -2.46
N PHE A 50 -17.93 -1.34 -1.34
CA PHE A 50 -16.91 -2.10 -0.63
C PHE A 50 -17.48 -3.45 -0.15
N PRO A 51 -16.82 -4.60 -0.43
CA PRO A 51 -17.43 -5.91 -0.17
C PRO A 51 -17.51 -6.23 1.32
N GLU A 52 -18.61 -6.86 1.73
CA GLU A 52 -18.87 -7.27 3.12
C GLU A 52 -17.94 -8.39 3.61
N SER A 53 -17.60 -9.31 2.72
CA SER A 53 -16.81 -10.48 3.06
C SER A 53 -15.36 -10.32 2.61
N GLN A 54 -14.44 -10.69 3.50
CA GLN A 54 -13.00 -10.76 3.22
C GLN A 54 -12.65 -11.84 2.18
N ASP A 55 -13.60 -12.73 1.85
CA ASP A 55 -13.43 -13.84 0.91
C ASP A 55 -14.03 -13.59 -0.48
N VAL A 56 -14.84 -12.54 -0.65
CA VAL A 56 -15.60 -12.36 -1.89
C VAL A 56 -14.78 -11.65 -2.96
N VAL A 57 -14.64 -12.36 -4.08
CA VAL A 57 -14.25 -11.87 -5.41
C VAL A 57 -15.40 -11.03 -5.96
N GLY A 58 -15.41 -9.74 -5.66
CA GLY A 58 -16.28 -8.78 -6.34
C GLY A 58 -15.78 -8.55 -7.76
N MET A 59 -16.66 -8.53 -8.76
CA MET A 59 -16.29 -8.13 -10.12
C MET A 59 -16.59 -6.64 -10.32
N THR A 60 -15.56 -5.85 -10.63
CA THR A 60 -15.69 -4.49 -11.16
C THR A 60 -14.79 -4.38 -12.37
N ASP A 61 -15.28 -3.85 -13.49
CA ASP A 61 -14.45 -3.63 -14.70
C ASP A 61 -13.71 -4.87 -15.20
N GLU A 62 -14.32 -6.05 -15.07
CA GLU A 62 -13.69 -7.37 -15.35
C GLU A 62 -12.54 -7.76 -14.40
N LEU A 63 -12.24 -6.92 -13.41
CA LEU A 63 -11.27 -7.15 -12.35
C LEU A 63 -11.89 -7.96 -11.21
N THR A 64 -11.06 -8.73 -10.53
CA THR A 64 -11.42 -9.48 -9.33
C THR A 64 -10.91 -8.75 -8.10
N LEU A 65 -11.82 -8.21 -7.29
CA LEU A 65 -11.49 -7.56 -6.02
C LEU A 65 -11.20 -8.61 -4.94
N CYS A 66 -10.11 -8.44 -4.19
CA CYS A 66 -9.70 -9.37 -3.16
C CYS A 66 -9.29 -8.65 -1.88
N GLN A 67 -9.74 -9.15 -0.73
CA GLN A 67 -9.38 -8.63 0.59
C GLN A 67 -8.46 -9.58 1.38
N ARG A 68 -8.04 -10.72 0.81
CA ARG A 68 -7.21 -11.72 1.48
C ARG A 68 -5.76 -11.27 1.60
N LEU A 69 -5.28 -11.09 2.83
CA LEU A 69 -3.92 -10.63 3.18
C LEU A 69 -2.78 -11.50 2.62
N GLN A 70 -3.05 -12.77 2.30
CA GLN A 70 -2.06 -13.75 1.83
C GLN A 70 -2.54 -14.46 0.55
N CYS A 71 -3.23 -13.73 -0.33
CA CYS A 71 -3.61 -14.29 -1.62
C CYS A 71 -2.40 -14.42 -2.54
N LYS A 72 -2.04 -15.65 -2.92
CA LYS A 72 -0.97 -15.94 -3.89
C LYS A 72 -1.16 -15.28 -5.26
N ILE A 73 -2.39 -14.95 -5.64
CA ILE A 73 -2.70 -14.25 -6.90
C ILE A 73 -2.43 -12.74 -6.74
N CYS A 74 -2.77 -12.15 -5.59
CA CYS A 74 -2.39 -10.77 -5.26
C CYS A 74 -0.88 -10.58 -5.16
N GLU A 75 -0.13 -11.63 -4.79
CA GLU A 75 1.33 -11.58 -4.74
C GLU A 75 1.97 -11.37 -6.11
N THR A 76 1.27 -11.57 -7.23
CA THR A 76 1.77 -11.26 -8.58
C THR A 76 1.00 -10.13 -9.24
N ALA A 77 -0.03 -9.60 -8.58
CA ALA A 77 -0.86 -8.52 -9.10
C ALA A 77 -0.17 -7.16 -9.05
N HIS A 78 -0.70 -6.23 -9.85
CA HIS A 78 -0.35 -4.82 -9.78
C HIS A 78 -0.60 -4.23 -8.39
N PRO A 79 0.25 -3.29 -7.94
CA PRO A 79 -0.01 -2.55 -6.71
C PRO A 79 -1.32 -1.78 -6.86
N SER A 80 -2.05 -1.65 -5.76
CA SER A 80 -3.32 -0.93 -5.73
C SER A 80 -3.48 -0.15 -4.45
N VAL A 81 -4.13 1.00 -4.56
CA VAL A 81 -4.55 1.85 -3.45
C VAL A 81 -6.07 1.91 -3.42
N THR A 82 -6.65 1.79 -2.23
CA THR A 82 -8.12 1.78 -2.05
C THR A 82 -8.55 3.11 -1.44
N ILE A 83 -9.57 3.74 -2.02
CA ILE A 83 -9.94 5.12 -1.68
C ILE A 83 -11.47 5.24 -1.61
N HIS A 84 -12.00 5.90 -0.58
CA HIS A 84 -13.41 6.32 -0.58
C HIS A 84 -13.71 7.17 -1.82
N ALA A 85 -14.79 6.90 -2.53
CA ALA A 85 -15.20 7.69 -3.70
C ALA A 85 -15.38 9.18 -3.34
N ASN A 86 -15.83 9.48 -2.12
CA ASN A 86 -15.96 10.86 -1.64
C ASN A 86 -14.59 11.53 -1.42
N CYS A 87 -13.61 10.83 -0.84
CA CYS A 87 -12.25 11.35 -0.67
C CYS A 87 -11.59 11.61 -2.02
N TYR A 88 -11.76 10.69 -2.99
CA TYR A 88 -11.31 10.89 -4.35
C TYR A 88 -11.92 12.15 -4.98
N ARG A 89 -13.23 12.34 -4.86
CA ARG A 89 -13.93 13.53 -5.37
C ARG A 89 -13.43 14.83 -4.74
N VAL A 90 -13.26 14.86 -3.42
CA VAL A 90 -12.74 16.04 -2.71
C VAL A 90 -11.32 16.37 -3.17
N PHE A 91 -10.48 15.34 -3.37
CA PHE A 91 -9.13 15.51 -3.89
C PHE A 91 -9.15 16.13 -5.29
N GLN A 92 -9.95 15.57 -6.22
CA GLN A 92 -10.08 16.10 -7.58
C GLN A 92 -10.58 17.56 -7.62
N GLN A 93 -11.50 17.92 -6.72
CA GLN A 93 -12.01 19.30 -6.64
C GLN A 93 -10.95 20.29 -6.15
N SER A 94 -10.08 19.83 -5.25
CA SER A 94 -9.02 20.65 -4.63
C SER A 94 -7.76 20.74 -5.48
N TYR A 95 -7.47 19.69 -6.25
CA TYR A 95 -6.25 19.55 -7.05
C TYR A 95 -6.59 19.51 -8.55
N ARG A 96 -6.62 20.70 -9.18
CA ARG A 96 -7.04 20.88 -10.59
C ARG A 96 -5.93 20.71 -11.63
N ARG A 97 -4.79 20.14 -11.25
CA ARG A 97 -3.68 19.92 -12.19
C ARG A 97 -3.91 18.67 -13.03
N GLU A 98 -3.32 18.63 -14.22
CA GLU A 98 -3.39 17.48 -15.13
C GLU A 98 -2.77 16.20 -14.53
N ASP A 99 -1.84 16.35 -13.58
CA ASP A 99 -1.13 15.27 -12.86
C ASP A 99 -1.82 14.82 -11.55
N ALA A 100 -3.13 15.09 -11.39
CA ALA A 100 -3.84 14.79 -10.14
C ALA A 100 -3.80 13.31 -9.75
N MET A 101 -3.83 12.39 -10.71
CA MET A 101 -3.74 10.95 -10.44
C MET A 101 -2.34 10.56 -9.94
N ASP A 102 -1.28 11.14 -10.50
CA ASP A 102 0.09 10.93 -10.03
C ASP A 102 0.25 11.45 -8.60
N ALA A 103 -0.32 12.62 -8.31
CA ALA A 103 -0.32 13.17 -6.97
C ALA A 103 -1.06 12.27 -5.96
N ILE A 104 -2.20 11.68 -6.33
CA ILE A 104 -2.91 10.70 -5.49
C ILE A 104 -2.05 9.45 -5.30
N TRP A 105 -1.43 8.94 -6.36
CA TRP A 105 -0.57 7.78 -6.30
C TRP A 105 0.59 8.00 -5.33
N VAL A 106 1.32 9.09 -5.49
CA VAL A 106 2.42 9.47 -4.59
C VAL A 106 1.89 9.63 -3.16
N ALA A 107 0.83 10.40 -2.95
CA ALA A 107 0.29 10.64 -1.62
C ALA A 107 -0.25 9.39 -0.92
N SER A 108 -0.70 8.39 -1.67
CA SER A 108 -1.33 7.16 -1.14
C SER A 108 -0.35 6.01 -1.06
N ALA A 109 0.30 5.66 -2.18
CA ALA A 109 1.18 4.50 -2.29
C ALA A 109 2.50 4.70 -1.53
N TRP A 110 3.02 5.94 -1.49
CA TRP A 110 4.32 6.20 -0.84
C TRP A 110 4.23 6.39 0.68
N LYS A 111 3.03 6.31 1.27
CA LYS A 111 2.89 6.15 2.74
C LYS A 111 3.51 4.85 3.24
N SER A 112 3.70 3.88 2.35
CA SER A 112 4.41 2.64 2.63
C SER A 112 5.35 2.36 1.46
N PRO A 113 6.51 3.06 1.43
CA PRO A 113 7.43 3.05 0.29
C PRO A 113 7.99 1.66 0.00
N TRP A 114 7.97 0.77 1.00
CA TRP A 114 8.42 -0.60 0.86
C TRP A 114 7.27 -1.51 0.45
N ARG A 115 7.40 -2.09 -0.75
CA ARG A 115 6.54 -3.19 -1.24
C ARG A 115 6.85 -4.46 -0.46
N HIS A 116 6.41 -4.57 0.78
CA HIS A 116 6.46 -5.85 1.48
C HIS A 116 5.25 -6.69 1.06
N ARG A 117 5.56 -7.78 0.36
CA ARG A 117 4.64 -8.90 0.12
C ARG A 117 4.91 -9.98 1.19
N PRO A 118 3.89 -10.58 1.81
CA PRO A 118 2.46 -10.25 1.74
C PRO A 118 2.17 -8.87 2.33
N ALA A 119 0.97 -8.31 2.09
CA ALA A 119 0.54 -7.00 2.59
C ALA A 119 0.67 -6.95 4.13
N GLN A 120 1.86 -6.60 4.61
CA GLN A 120 2.08 -6.43 6.03
C GLN A 120 1.29 -5.18 6.44
N ARG A 121 0.68 -5.24 7.63
CA ARG A 121 0.05 -4.06 8.23
C ARG A 121 1.06 -2.92 8.16
N LYS A 122 0.60 -1.74 7.71
CA LYS A 122 1.39 -0.51 7.76
C LYS A 122 2.06 -0.45 9.15
N PRO A 123 3.37 -0.18 9.23
CA PRO A 123 4.00 0.06 10.52
C PRO A 123 3.20 1.19 11.18
N ARG A 124 2.53 0.90 12.31
CA ARG A 124 1.98 1.96 13.14
C ARG A 124 3.19 2.59 13.80
N LEU A 125 3.70 3.65 13.19
CA LEU A 125 4.80 4.41 13.76
C LEU A 125 4.29 5.00 15.06
N ASP A 126 4.90 4.56 16.16
CA ASP A 126 4.66 5.18 17.45
C ASP A 126 5.50 6.45 17.53
N LEU A 127 4.87 7.56 17.16
CA LEU A 127 5.49 8.90 17.20
C LEU A 127 5.79 9.34 18.64
N THR A 128 5.33 8.62 19.67
CA THR A 128 5.63 8.95 21.06
C THR A 128 6.97 8.41 21.55
N ASP A 129 7.59 7.44 20.86
CA ASP A 129 8.92 6.94 21.19
C ASP A 129 9.94 7.09 20.03
N MET A 130 10.19 8.35 19.68
CA MET A 130 11.25 8.74 18.74
C MET A 130 12.67 8.64 19.34
N THR A 131 12.78 8.35 20.64
CA THR A 131 14.06 8.34 21.36
C THR A 131 14.94 7.13 21.04
N LEU A 132 14.34 6.06 20.51
CA LEU A 132 15.00 4.78 20.28
C LEU A 132 15.67 4.61 18.90
N VAL A 133 15.58 5.61 18.01
CA VAL A 133 16.12 5.49 16.64
C VAL A 133 16.92 6.71 16.24
N SER A 134 18.05 6.92 16.90
CA SER A 134 19.11 7.80 16.39
C SER A 134 20.28 6.95 15.93
N ILE A 135 20.48 6.84 14.62
CA ILE A 135 21.71 6.30 14.05
C ILE A 135 22.64 7.49 13.84
N GLY A 136 23.64 7.63 14.71
CA GLY A 136 24.66 8.66 14.58
C GLY A 136 25.55 8.42 13.36
N GLY A 137 26.11 9.50 12.80
CA GLY A 137 27.04 9.47 11.66
C GLY A 137 28.13 8.39 11.77
N PRO A 138 28.84 8.24 12.90
CA PRO A 138 29.89 7.23 13.05
C PRO A 138 29.42 5.78 12.90
N VAL A 139 28.19 5.48 13.36
CA VAL A 139 27.61 4.14 13.21
C VAL A 139 27.21 3.90 11.76
N ALA A 140 26.58 4.89 11.12
CA ALA A 140 26.20 4.84 9.71
C ALA A 140 27.42 4.67 8.77
N GLU A 141 28.53 5.34 9.07
CA GLU A 141 29.80 5.19 8.37
C GLU A 141 30.41 3.80 8.60
N ALA A 142 30.42 3.30 9.83
CA ALA A 142 30.99 2.00 10.17
C ALA A 142 30.26 0.83 9.46
N ILE A 143 28.96 0.97 9.17
CA ILE A 143 28.18 -0.02 8.40
C ILE A 143 28.18 0.24 6.89
N GLY A 144 28.90 1.27 6.41
CA GLY A 144 29.03 1.60 4.99
C GLY A 144 27.80 2.26 4.36
N ILE A 145 26.89 2.82 5.16
CA ILE A 145 25.66 3.48 4.68
C ILE A 145 25.53 4.87 5.34
N PRO A 146 26.40 5.84 4.99
CA PRO A 146 26.43 7.15 5.64
C PRO A 146 25.11 7.92 5.50
N GLY A 147 24.37 7.70 4.40
CA GLY A 147 23.06 8.32 4.18
C GLY A 147 22.00 7.93 5.23
N LEU A 148 22.22 6.86 5.99
CA LEU A 148 21.31 6.44 7.06
C LEU A 148 21.22 7.47 8.18
N ALA A 149 22.29 8.22 8.44
CA ALA A 149 22.29 9.30 9.45
C ALA A 149 21.49 10.55 9.02
N LEU A 150 21.14 10.66 7.72
CA LEU A 150 20.39 11.79 7.18
C LEU A 150 18.89 11.54 7.08
N LEU A 151 18.44 10.30 7.36
CA LEU A 151 17.03 9.95 7.21
C LEU A 151 16.21 10.48 8.39
N PRO A 152 14.94 10.90 8.14
CA PRO A 152 13.99 11.15 9.21
C PRO A 152 13.83 9.92 10.11
N SER A 153 13.60 10.14 11.41
CA SER A 153 13.46 9.07 12.39
C SER A 153 12.30 8.11 12.07
N GLU A 154 11.26 8.60 11.40
CA GLU A 154 10.16 7.78 10.87
C GLU A 154 10.67 6.72 9.90
N VAL A 155 11.52 7.11 8.95
CA VAL A 155 12.07 6.18 7.95
C VAL A 155 13.00 5.17 8.63
N LEU A 156 13.79 5.61 9.60
CA LEU A 156 14.65 4.71 10.37
C LEU A 156 13.86 3.72 11.21
N GLN A 157 12.75 4.15 11.82
CA GLN A 157 11.80 3.27 12.52
C GLN A 157 11.19 2.24 11.56
N MET A 158 10.81 2.66 10.34
CA MET A 158 10.30 1.74 9.31
C MET A 158 11.34 0.68 8.94
N VAL A 159 12.59 1.10 8.66
CA VAL A 159 13.70 0.17 8.37
C VAL A 159 13.86 -0.85 9.49
N ARG A 160 13.93 -0.40 10.75
CA ARG A 160 14.05 -1.29 11.93
C ARG A 160 12.89 -2.27 12.04
N PHE A 161 11.65 -1.80 11.88
CA PHE A 161 10.45 -2.63 11.96
C PHE A 161 10.50 -3.76 10.93
N TYR A 162 10.87 -3.45 9.69
CA TYR A 162 10.94 -4.46 8.63
C TYR A 162 12.10 -5.44 8.83
N SER A 163 13.27 -4.97 9.29
CA SER A 163 14.41 -5.85 9.59
C SER A 163 14.12 -6.85 10.71
N LEU A 164 13.35 -6.48 11.73
CA LEU A 164 12.98 -7.39 12.82
C LEU A 164 11.98 -8.47 12.39
N ARG A 165 11.07 -8.14 11.47
CA ARG A 165 10.01 -9.06 11.03
C ARG A 165 10.47 -10.04 9.94
N SER A 166 11.53 -9.72 9.19
CA SER A 166 12.16 -10.66 8.27
C SER A 166 12.89 -11.82 8.98
N GLY A 167 13.23 -11.68 10.26
CA GLY A 167 13.93 -12.73 11.04
C GLY A 167 13.04 -13.75 11.74
N SER A 168 11.70 -13.59 11.71
CA SER A 168 10.78 -14.46 12.49
C SER A 168 10.22 -15.65 11.70
N SER A 169 10.60 -15.84 10.43
CA SER A 169 10.14 -16.99 9.61
C SER A 169 11.04 -18.24 9.70
N GLU A 170 12.16 -18.19 10.43
CA GLU A 170 13.05 -19.33 10.66
C GLU A 170 13.05 -19.77 12.13
N SER A 171 11.91 -20.20 12.67
CA SER A 171 11.86 -20.91 13.97
C SER A 171 10.54 -21.66 14.13
N LEU A 172 10.29 -22.69 13.31
CA LEU A 172 9.36 -23.78 13.62
C LEU A 172 9.51 -24.90 12.60
N LYS A 173 10.66 -25.60 12.68
CA LYS A 173 10.79 -27.00 12.25
C LYS A 173 11.72 -27.70 13.24
N THR A 174 11.12 -28.30 14.25
CA THR A 174 11.67 -29.44 15.00
C THR A 174 10.65 -30.55 14.92
#